data_AF-A0A7Z9I870-F1
#
_entry.id   AF-A0A7Z9I870-F1
#
_cell.length_a   1.000
_cell.length_b   1.000
_cell.length_c   1.000
_cell.angle_alpha   90.00
_cell.angle_beta   90.00
_cell.angle_gamma   90.00
#
_symmetry.space_group_name_H-M   'P 1'
#
loop_
_entity.id
_entity.type
_entity.pdbx_description
1 polymer ?
#
loop_
_entity_poly.entity_id
_entity_poly.type
_entity_poly.pdbx_seq_one_letter_code
_entity_poly.pdbx_strand_id
1 'polypeptide(L)'
;MLNITPIHSVIKVDDTISGVGEAVNASCWGVGVTRYSNYMDVDTPEDGAKLSDEEIAKRKAKTHDLLEKAGAHYVIDSIADIEPIVEDVNQRLARGERP
;
A
#
# COMPACT_ATOMS: atom_id res chain seq x y z
N MET A 1 1.06 -24.60 1.48
CA MET A 1 1.56 -23.48 0.64
C MET A 1 0.52 -23.18 -0.44
N LEU A 2 0.46 -21.93 -0.91
CA LEU A 2 -0.51 -21.50 -1.93
C LEU A 2 -0.06 -21.78 -3.38
N ASN A 3 1.19 -22.24 -3.60
CA ASN A 3 1.73 -22.64 -4.90
C ASN A 3 1.56 -21.60 -6.02
N ILE A 4 1.75 -20.32 -5.70
CA ILE A 4 1.65 -19.21 -6.66
C ILE A 4 3.01 -18.93 -7.30
N THR A 5 3.05 -18.95 -8.63
CA THR A 5 4.22 -18.57 -9.44
C THR A 5 3.72 -17.86 -10.71
N PRO A 6 4.51 -16.92 -11.28
CA PRO A 6 5.76 -16.37 -10.78
C PRO A 6 5.56 -15.35 -9.64
N ILE A 7 6.60 -15.05 -8.85
CA ILE A 7 6.47 -14.15 -7.68
C ILE A 7 6.01 -12.73 -8.05
N HIS A 8 6.40 -12.23 -9.23
CA HIS A 8 5.96 -10.93 -9.73
C HIS A 8 4.49 -10.86 -10.15
N SER A 9 3.74 -11.98 -10.07
CA SER A 9 2.28 -11.96 -10.18
C SER A 9 1.58 -11.73 -8.83
N VAL A 10 2.34 -11.50 -7.75
CA VAL A 10 1.82 -11.28 -6.40
C VAL A 10 1.84 -9.80 -6.07
N ILE A 11 0.70 -9.31 -5.56
CA ILE A 11 0.58 -8.00 -4.92
C ILE A 11 0.68 -8.21 -3.42
N LYS A 12 1.59 -7.49 -2.76
CA LYS A 12 1.65 -7.40 -1.30
C LYS A 12 1.18 -6.01 -0.89
N VAL A 13 0.11 -5.99 -0.08
CA VAL A 13 -0.46 -4.77 0.47
C VAL A 13 0.00 -4.64 1.91
N ASP A 14 0.50 -3.46 2.27
CA ASP A 14 1.01 -3.19 3.62
C ASP A 14 0.91 -1.70 3.93
N ASP A 15 0.88 -1.35 5.22
CA ASP A 15 0.75 0.03 5.68
C ASP A 15 2.04 0.55 6.32
N THR A 16 3.11 -0.26 6.32
CA THR A 16 4.40 0.05 6.93
C THR A 16 5.52 0.17 5.90
N ILE A 17 6.55 0.97 6.21
CA ILE A 17 7.79 1.05 5.42
C ILE A 17 8.44 -0.34 5.31
N SER A 18 8.47 -1.09 6.42
CA SER A 18 9.05 -2.45 6.43
C SER A 18 8.30 -3.41 5.53
N GLY A 19 6.97 -3.45 5.60
CA GLY A 19 6.18 -4.39 4.81
C GLY A 19 6.13 -4.04 3.33
N VAL A 20 6.16 -2.75 2.97
CA VAL A 20 6.42 -2.32 1.59
C VAL A 20 7.82 -2.76 1.14
N GLY A 21 8.84 -2.56 1.98
CA GLY A 21 10.21 -2.98 1.70
C GLY A 21 10.34 -4.50 1.51
N GLU A 22 9.60 -5.32 2.26
CA GLU A 22 9.50 -6.77 2.05
C GLU A 22 8.96 -7.10 0.65
N ALA A 23 7.93 -6.41 0.19
CA ALA A 23 7.35 -6.62 -1.14
C ALA A 23 8.38 -6.35 -2.25
N VAL A 24 9.07 -5.21 -2.17
CA VAL A 24 10.11 -4.82 -3.13
C VAL A 24 11.26 -5.83 -3.13
N ASN A 25 11.75 -6.20 -1.95
CA ASN A 25 12.84 -7.17 -1.82
C ASN A 25 12.46 -8.58 -2.30
N ALA A 26 11.18 -8.95 -2.22
CA ALA A 26 10.64 -10.21 -2.72
C ALA A 26 10.31 -10.19 -4.23
N SER A 27 10.50 -9.05 -4.91
CA SER A 27 10.07 -8.84 -6.30
C SER A 27 8.55 -9.01 -6.51
N CYS A 28 7.76 -8.59 -5.52
CA CYS A 28 6.31 -8.45 -5.59
C CYS A 28 5.93 -7.00 -5.92
N TRP A 29 4.71 -6.79 -6.41
CA TRP A 29 4.13 -5.45 -6.47
C TRP A 29 3.76 -4.99 -5.06
N GLY A 30 4.52 -4.05 -4.50
CA GLY A 30 4.20 -3.40 -3.22
C GLY A 30 3.12 -2.32 -3.36
N VAL A 31 2.06 -2.42 -2.55
CA VAL A 31 0.97 -1.43 -2.44
C VAL A 31 0.90 -0.91 -1.01
N GLY A 32 1.10 0.39 -0.83
CA GLY A 32 0.96 1.09 0.45
C GLY A 32 -0.49 1.47 0.76
N VAL A 33 -0.95 1.35 2.00
CA VAL A 33 -2.28 1.86 2.45
C VAL A 33 -2.13 2.96 3.49
N THR A 34 -2.80 4.10 3.30
CA THR A 34 -2.59 5.28 4.18
C THR A 34 -3.59 5.42 5.32
N ARG A 35 -4.91 5.32 5.09
CA ARG A 35 -5.95 5.78 6.03
C ARG A 35 -5.93 5.07 7.38
N TYR A 36 -5.52 3.81 7.38
CA TYR A 36 -5.48 2.94 8.56
C TYR A 36 -4.05 2.49 8.88
N SER A 37 -3.06 3.24 8.41
CA SER A 37 -1.66 2.92 8.66
C SER A 37 -1.27 3.15 10.10
N ASN A 38 -0.28 2.38 10.57
CA ASN A 38 0.47 2.65 11.79
C ASN A 38 1.01 4.10 11.85
N TYR A 39 1.28 4.73 10.71
CA TYR A 39 1.74 6.13 10.65
C TYR A 39 0.63 7.18 10.80
N MET A 40 -0.64 6.74 10.84
CA MET A 40 -1.75 7.60 11.22
C MET A 40 -1.80 7.87 12.72
N ASP A 41 -1.06 7.10 13.55
CA ASP A 41 -0.97 7.29 15.00
C ASP A 41 -2.36 7.35 15.65
N VAL A 42 -3.17 6.33 15.33
CA VAL A 42 -4.55 6.13 15.81
C VAL A 42 -4.66 4.68 16.28
N ASP A 43 -4.79 4.50 17.60
CA ASP A 43 -4.88 3.16 18.21
C ASP A 43 -6.28 2.55 18.11
N THR A 44 -7.32 3.40 18.16
CA THR A 44 -8.73 2.96 18.15
C THR A 44 -9.58 3.73 17.14
N PRO A 45 -10.62 3.12 16.57
CA PRO A 45 -11.58 3.83 15.72
C PRO A 45 -12.18 5.08 16.39
N GLU A 46 -12.41 5.03 17.70
CA GLU A 46 -12.94 6.13 18.49
C GLU A 46 -11.96 7.31 18.56
N ASP A 47 -10.65 7.06 18.63
CA ASP A 47 -9.64 8.12 18.59
C ASP A 47 -9.54 8.73 17.19
N GLY A 48 -9.63 7.90 16.15
CA GLY A 48 -9.68 8.36 14.77
C GLY A 48 -10.87 9.27 14.49
N ALA A 49 -12.04 8.98 15.08
CA ALA A 49 -13.25 9.79 14.93
C ALA A 49 -13.15 11.19 15.57
N LYS A 50 -12.17 11.42 16.46
CA LYS A 50 -11.92 12.72 17.10
C LYS A 50 -11.01 13.63 16.25
N LEU A 51 -10.34 13.09 15.25
CA LEU A 51 -9.45 13.87 14.38
C LEU A 51 -10.27 14.75 13.44
N SER A 52 -9.78 15.98 13.21
CA SER A 52 -10.33 16.84 12.16
C SER A 52 -9.95 16.29 10.78
N ASP A 53 -10.73 16.65 9.75
CA ASP A 53 -10.42 16.31 8.37
C ASP A 53 -9.03 16.84 7.93
N GLU A 54 -8.63 18.00 8.46
CA GLU A 54 -7.31 18.59 8.20
C GLU A 54 -6.17 17.75 8.78
N GLU A 55 -6.33 17.26 10.02
CA GLU A 55 -5.32 16.41 10.66
C GLU A 55 -5.25 15.04 9.97
N ILE A 56 -6.40 14.46 9.58
CA ILE A 56 -6.44 13.23 8.78
C ILE A 56 -5.72 13.44 7.45
N ALA A 57 -6.00 14.51 6.72
CA ALA A 57 -5.38 14.80 5.43
C ALA A 57 -3.85 14.98 5.57
N LYS A 58 -3.40 15.72 6.59
CA LYS A 58 -1.99 15.92 6.90
C LYS A 58 -1.27 14.60 7.21
N ARG A 59 -1.84 13.74 8.04
CA ARG A 59 -1.25 12.44 8.39
C ARG A 59 -1.23 11.47 7.21
N LYS A 60 -2.29 11.46 6.40
CA LYS A 60 -2.33 10.68 5.16
C LYS A 60 -1.24 11.12 4.18
N ALA A 61 -1.06 12.43 3.98
CA ALA A 61 -0.02 12.95 3.09
C ALA A 61 1.39 12.56 3.56
N LYS A 62 1.66 12.66 4.87
CA LYS A 62 2.91 12.18 5.47
C LYS A 62 3.09 10.67 5.25
N THR A 63 2.05 9.88 5.50
CA THR A 63 2.08 8.43 5.33
C THR A 63 2.34 8.03 3.88
N HIS A 64 1.67 8.69 2.94
CA HIS A 64 1.88 8.47 1.51
C HIS A 64 3.35 8.67 1.13
N ASP A 65 3.95 9.80 1.51
CA ASP A 65 5.35 10.12 1.24
C ASP A 65 6.31 9.06 1.84
N LEU A 66 6.02 8.56 3.04
CA LEU A 66 6.82 7.49 3.66
C LEU A 66 6.76 6.18 2.87
N LEU A 67 5.56 5.74 2.45
CA LEU A 67 5.37 4.47 1.74
C LEU A 67 5.90 4.54 0.30
N GLU A 68 5.73 5.68 -0.36
CA GLU A 68 6.32 5.95 -1.68
C GLU A 68 7.85 5.91 -1.61
N LYS A 69 8.46 6.58 -0.62
CA LYS A 69 9.92 6.53 -0.40
C LYS A 69 10.44 5.15 -0.02
N ALA A 70 9.59 4.29 0.54
CA ALA A 70 9.91 2.90 0.82
C ALA A 70 9.92 2.02 -0.44
N GLY A 71 9.48 2.53 -1.58
CA GLY A 71 9.44 1.82 -2.86
C GLY A 71 8.08 1.20 -3.19
N ALA A 72 6.98 1.66 -2.58
CA ALA A 72 5.65 1.23 -2.99
C ALA A 72 5.41 1.60 -4.47
N HIS A 73 4.94 0.65 -5.26
CA HIS A 73 4.59 0.88 -6.67
C HIS A 73 3.28 1.67 -6.78
N TYR A 74 2.40 1.50 -5.78
CA TYR A 74 1.14 2.20 -5.64
C TYR A 74 0.90 2.54 -4.18
N VAL A 75 0.20 3.64 -3.93
CA VAL A 75 -0.27 4.01 -2.60
C VAL A 75 -1.76 4.36 -2.71
N ILE A 76 -2.57 3.74 -1.85
CA ILE A 76 -4.02 3.92 -1.81
C ILE A 76 -4.48 4.35 -0.42
N ASP A 77 -5.68 4.91 -0.33
CA ASP A 77 -6.24 5.34 0.95
C ASP A 77 -6.73 4.15 1.76
N SER A 78 -7.50 3.27 1.14
CA SER A 78 -8.09 2.08 1.75
C SER A 78 -7.83 0.86 0.89
N ILE A 79 -7.81 -0.32 1.50
CA ILE A 79 -7.83 -1.60 0.77
C ILE A 79 -9.07 -1.73 -0.14
N ALA A 80 -10.15 -0.99 0.15
CA ALA A 80 -11.32 -0.93 -0.72
C ALA A 80 -11.01 -0.36 -2.11
N ASP A 81 -9.91 0.39 -2.25
CA ASP A 81 -9.48 1.04 -3.49
C ASP A 81 -8.52 0.16 -4.30
N ILE A 82 -8.42 -1.14 -4.00
CA ILE A 82 -7.41 -2.03 -4.60
C ILE A 82 -7.77 -2.49 -6.02
N GLU A 83 -9.05 -2.53 -6.39
CA GLU A 83 -9.49 -3.11 -7.67
C GLU A 83 -8.84 -2.45 -8.90
N PRO A 84 -8.74 -1.10 -9.01
CA PRO A 84 -8.04 -0.46 -10.12
C PRO A 84 -6.55 -0.79 -10.18
N ILE A 85 -5.91 -1.05 -9.02
CA ILE A 85 -4.49 -1.40 -8.94
C ILE A 85 -4.26 -2.81 -9.49
N VAL A 86 -5.15 -3.75 -9.16
CA VAL A 86 -5.09 -5.11 -9.72
C VAL A 86 -5.22 -5.08 -11.24
N GLU A 87 -6.13 -4.25 -11.77
CA GLU A 87 -6.29 -4.10 -13.21
C GLU A 87 -5.05 -3.51 -13.88
N ASP A 88 -4.46 -2.44 -13.33
CA ASP A 88 -3.23 -1.86 -13.87
C ASP A 88 -2.04 -2.84 -13.82
N VAL A 89 -1.88 -3.57 -12.70
CA VAL A 89 -0.86 -4.62 -12.59
C VAL A 89 -1.06 -5.71 -13.65
N ASN A 90 -2.29 -6.17 -13.88
CA ASN A 90 -2.58 -7.15 -14.93
C ASN A 90 -2.19 -6.64 -16.32
N GLN A 91 -2.48 -5.37 -16.62
CA GLN A 91 -2.10 -4.75 -17.90
C GLN A 91 -0.58 -4.64 -18.04
N ARG A 92 0.12 -4.21 -16.98
CA ARG A 92 1.59 -4.13 -16.95
C ARG A 92 2.24 -5.50 -17.16
N LEU A 93 1.74 -6.53 -16.46
CA LEU A 93 2.19 -7.91 -16.64
C LEU A 93 1.96 -8.42 -18.06
N ALA A 94 0.83 -8.09 -18.69
CA ALA A 94 0.55 -8.45 -20.08
C ALA A 94 1.53 -7.78 -21.07
N ARG A 95 2.11 -6.63 -20.72
CA ARG A 95 3.18 -5.95 -21.47
C ARG A 95 4.59 -6.48 -21.15
N GLY A 96 4.71 -7.45 -20.25
CA GLY A 96 5.99 -8.01 -19.81
C GLY A 96 6.72 -7.16 -18.77
N GLU A 97 6.07 -6.13 -18.21
CA GLU A 97 6.60 -5.39 -17.07
C GLU A 97 6.62 -6.25 -15.81
N ARG A 98 7.47 -5.86 -14.87
CA ARG A 98 7.63 -6.48 -13.55
C ARG A 98 7.79 -5.35 -12.52
N PRO A 99 7.57 -5.64 -11.23
CA PRO A 99 8.00 -4.77 -10.13
C PRO A 99 9.43 -4.30 -10.35
#